data_AF-A0A7S9C390-F1
#
_entry.id   AF-A0A7S9C390-F1
#
_cell.length_a   1.000
_cell.length_b   1.000
_cell.length_c   1.000
_cell.angle_alpha   90.00
_cell.angle_beta   90.00
_cell.angle_gamma   90.00
#
_symmetry.space_group_name_H-M   'P 1'
#
loop_
_entity.id
_entity.type
_entity.pdbx_description
1 polymer ?
#
loop_
_entity_poly.entity_id
_entity_poly.type
_entity_poly.pdbx_seq_one_letter_code
_entity_poly.pdbx_strand_id
1 'polypeptide(L)'
;DSTAELQDRQRPAALVAHVTSRKCYGPSATSEKCPGNALEKGGKGSITEQLLNARADVTLGGGAKTFAETATAGEWQGKTLREQAQARGYQLVNDAASLNSVTEANQQKPLLGLFADGNMPVRWLGPKATYHGNIDKPAVTCTPNPQRNDSVPTLAQMTDKAIELLSKNEKGFFLQVEGASIDKQDHAANPCGQIGETVDLDEAVQRALEFAKKDG
;
A
#
# COMPACT_ATOMS: atom_id res chain seq x y z
N ASP A 1 4.90 3.78 -1.93
CA ASP A 1 4.56 3.07 -0.70
C ASP A 1 3.32 3.66 -0.05
N SER A 2 2.46 2.82 0.52
CA SER A 2 1.25 3.26 1.25
C SER A 2 0.90 2.28 2.36
N THR A 3 0.36 2.77 3.48
CA THR A 3 -0.18 1.89 4.55
C THR A 3 -1.58 1.36 4.23
N ALA A 4 -2.23 1.82 3.17
CA ALA A 4 -3.49 1.26 2.69
C ALA A 4 -3.28 0.04 1.80
N GLU A 5 -4.41 -0.57 1.42
CA GLU A 5 -4.46 -1.46 0.26
C GLU A 5 -3.88 -0.75 -0.97
N LEU A 6 -3.01 -1.40 -1.73
CA LEU A 6 -2.41 -0.79 -2.93
C LEU A 6 -3.45 -0.38 -3.98
N GLN A 7 -4.64 -0.99 -3.93
CA GLN A 7 -5.79 -0.67 -4.77
C GLN A 7 -6.61 0.52 -4.25
N ASP A 8 -6.30 1.03 -3.05
CA ASP A 8 -7.13 2.02 -2.37
C ASP A 8 -7.08 3.44 -2.96
N ARG A 9 -8.19 4.11 -2.65
CA ARG A 9 -8.99 5.14 -3.29
C ARG A 9 -8.34 6.43 -3.77
N GLN A 10 -7.09 6.77 -3.49
CA GLN A 10 -6.68 8.15 -3.78
C GLN A 10 -5.28 8.38 -4.33
N ARG A 11 -4.30 7.49 -4.10
CA ARG A 11 -2.92 7.85 -4.44
C ARG A 11 -2.03 6.73 -4.99
N PRO A 12 -1.92 5.52 -4.43
CA PRO A 12 -1.08 4.50 -5.03
C PRO A 12 -1.65 4.06 -6.38
N ALA A 13 -2.94 3.72 -6.42
CA ALA A 13 -3.63 3.33 -7.64
C ALA A 13 -3.71 4.47 -8.69
N ALA A 14 -3.81 5.73 -8.26
CA ALA A 14 -3.94 6.87 -9.16
C ALA A 14 -2.68 7.11 -10.01
N LEU A 15 -1.51 6.68 -9.54
CA LEU A 15 -0.26 6.75 -10.29
C LEU A 15 -0.19 5.73 -11.44
N VAL A 16 -0.97 4.64 -11.36
CA VAL A 16 -0.75 3.44 -12.19
C VAL A 16 -1.99 2.92 -12.92
N ALA A 17 -3.20 3.36 -12.55
CA ALA A 17 -4.44 2.82 -13.07
C ALA A 17 -5.40 3.91 -13.58
N HIS A 18 -6.05 3.63 -14.69
CA HIS A 18 -7.08 4.46 -15.32
C HIS A 18 -8.40 3.69 -15.35
N VAL A 19 -9.30 4.01 -14.43
CA VAL A 19 -10.61 3.36 -14.29
C VAL A 19 -11.71 4.39 -14.05
N THR A 20 -12.94 4.11 -14.49
CA THR A 20 -14.08 5.01 -14.32
C THR A 20 -14.62 5.05 -12.89
N SER A 21 -14.35 3.99 -12.11
CA SER A 21 -14.73 3.92 -10.70
C SER A 21 -13.58 3.36 -9.88
N ARG A 22 -13.30 4.03 -8.75
CA ARG A 22 -12.31 3.60 -7.78
C ARG A 22 -12.60 2.21 -7.18
N LYS A 23 -13.81 1.68 -7.29
CA LYS A 23 -14.17 0.36 -6.74
C LYS A 23 -13.68 -0.83 -7.58
N CYS A 24 -13.01 -0.58 -8.70
CA CYS A 24 -12.59 -1.60 -9.67
C CYS A 24 -11.22 -2.20 -9.30
N TYR A 25 -11.15 -2.78 -8.10
CA TYR A 25 -9.91 -3.26 -7.46
C TYR A 25 -9.32 -4.44 -8.23
N GLY A 26 -10.15 -5.47 -8.46
CA GLY A 26 -9.80 -6.70 -9.17
C GLY A 26 -10.78 -7.01 -10.31
N PRO A 27 -10.56 -8.12 -11.03
CA PRO A 27 -11.37 -8.54 -12.17
C PRO A 27 -12.87 -8.59 -11.86
N SER A 28 -13.26 -9.18 -10.72
CA SER A 28 -14.68 -9.35 -10.35
C SER A 28 -15.42 -8.01 -10.25
N ALA A 29 -14.86 -7.07 -9.49
CA ALA A 29 -15.47 -5.75 -9.32
C ALA A 29 -15.41 -4.90 -10.60
N THR A 30 -14.41 -5.12 -11.44
CA THR A 30 -14.22 -4.37 -12.70
C THR A 30 -15.26 -4.78 -13.74
N SER A 31 -15.53 -6.09 -13.89
CA SER A 31 -16.56 -6.58 -14.81
C SER A 31 -17.96 -6.03 -14.50
N GLU A 32 -18.28 -5.86 -13.21
CA GLU A 32 -19.55 -5.33 -12.72
C GLU A 32 -19.63 -3.79 -12.80
N LYS A 33 -18.61 -3.08 -12.29
CA LYS A 33 -18.68 -1.63 -12.02
C LYS A 33 -17.94 -0.77 -13.03
N CYS A 34 -16.99 -1.34 -13.76
CA CYS A 34 -16.20 -0.66 -14.79
C CYS A 34 -16.20 -1.46 -16.10
N PRO A 35 -17.38 -1.70 -16.72
CA PRO A 35 -17.46 -2.57 -17.89
C PRO A 35 -16.59 -2.09 -19.06
N GLY A 36 -16.40 -0.77 -19.24
CA GLY A 36 -15.50 -0.23 -20.26
C GLY A 36 -14.00 -0.40 -19.96
N ASN A 37 -13.64 -0.69 -18.71
CA ASN A 37 -12.26 -0.96 -18.32
C ASN A 37 -11.96 -2.46 -18.22
N ALA A 38 -12.98 -3.32 -18.13
CA ALA A 38 -12.80 -4.75 -17.93
C ALA A 38 -12.00 -5.40 -19.08
N LEU A 39 -11.06 -6.28 -18.72
CA LEU A 39 -10.10 -6.85 -19.66
C LEU A 39 -10.80 -7.74 -20.70
N GLU A 40 -11.80 -8.51 -20.29
CA GLU A 40 -12.61 -9.35 -21.16
C GLU A 40 -13.50 -8.57 -22.15
N LYS A 41 -13.67 -7.26 -21.91
CA LYS A 41 -14.42 -6.33 -22.77
C LYS A 41 -13.49 -5.44 -23.61
N GLY A 42 -12.20 -5.76 -23.67
CA GLY A 42 -11.18 -5.01 -24.43
C GLY A 42 -10.65 -3.76 -23.74
N GLY A 43 -10.98 -3.56 -22.45
CA GLY A 43 -10.43 -2.47 -21.63
C GLY A 43 -9.01 -2.77 -21.12
N LYS A 44 -8.43 -1.82 -20.38
CA LYS A 44 -7.07 -1.94 -19.80
C LYS A 44 -6.96 -2.89 -18.59
N GLY A 45 -8.09 -3.36 -18.07
CA GLY A 45 -8.19 -4.20 -16.87
C GLY A 45 -8.52 -3.43 -15.59
N SER A 46 -8.58 -4.19 -14.51
CA SER A 46 -8.75 -3.72 -13.13
C SER A 46 -7.57 -2.89 -12.63
N ILE A 47 -7.71 -2.26 -11.47
CA ILE A 47 -6.63 -1.50 -10.82
C ILE A 47 -5.40 -2.40 -10.59
N THR A 48 -5.60 -3.63 -10.09
CA THR A 48 -4.48 -4.54 -9.81
C THR A 48 -3.78 -5.02 -11.08
N GLU A 49 -4.53 -5.30 -12.15
CA GLU A 49 -3.94 -5.66 -13.45
C GLU A 49 -3.14 -4.49 -14.05
N GLN A 50 -3.68 -3.27 -13.97
CA GLN A 50 -2.98 -2.07 -14.43
C GLN A 50 -1.75 -1.75 -13.58
N LEU A 51 -1.78 -1.97 -12.26
CA LEU A 51 -0.62 -1.85 -11.37
C LEU A 51 0.50 -2.82 -11.78
N LEU A 52 0.17 -4.08 -12.06
CA LEU A 52 1.13 -5.06 -12.56
C LEU A 52 1.67 -4.69 -13.96
N ASN A 53 0.89 -3.97 -14.76
CA ASN A 53 1.33 -3.48 -16.07
C ASN A 53 2.23 -2.24 -15.96
N ALA A 54 1.97 -1.35 -15.00
CA ALA A 54 2.77 -0.15 -14.79
C ALA A 54 4.20 -0.45 -14.32
N ARG A 55 4.40 -1.56 -13.60
CA ARG A 55 5.72 -2.12 -13.28
C ARG A 55 6.69 -1.10 -12.67
N ALA A 56 6.24 -0.37 -11.65
CA ALA A 56 7.16 0.42 -10.83
C ALA A 56 8.23 -0.48 -10.20
N ASP A 57 9.46 0.02 -10.06
CA ASP A 57 10.59 -0.75 -9.51
C ASP A 57 10.32 -1.19 -8.06
N VAL A 58 9.69 -0.32 -7.27
CA VAL A 58 9.31 -0.58 -5.88
C VAL A 58 7.84 -0.25 -5.67
N THR A 59 7.07 -1.21 -5.15
CA THR A 59 5.66 -1.02 -4.76
C THR A 59 5.40 -1.73 -3.43
N LEU A 60 5.22 -0.97 -2.35
CA LEU A 60 5.05 -1.52 -0.99
C LEU A 60 3.71 -1.07 -0.38
N GLY A 61 2.94 -2.01 0.18
CA GLY A 61 1.72 -1.70 0.93
C GLY A 61 0.89 -2.93 1.31
N GLY A 62 -0.41 -2.73 1.52
CA GLY A 62 -1.37 -3.80 1.79
C GLY A 62 -2.12 -4.28 0.53
N GLY A 63 -3.25 -4.96 0.74
CA GLY A 63 -4.17 -5.35 -0.33
C GLY A 63 -3.88 -6.71 -0.98
N ALA A 64 -3.29 -7.64 -0.23
CA ALA A 64 -2.98 -8.99 -0.73
C ALA A 64 -4.24 -9.76 -1.18
N LYS A 65 -5.41 -9.45 -0.61
CA LYS A 65 -6.67 -10.14 -0.91
C LYS A 65 -7.06 -10.07 -2.39
N THR A 66 -6.92 -8.92 -3.03
CA THR A 66 -7.27 -8.76 -4.46
C THR A 66 -6.32 -9.53 -5.37
N PHE A 67 -5.07 -9.79 -4.93
CA PHE A 67 -4.13 -10.60 -5.71
C PHE A 67 -4.51 -12.09 -5.78
N ALA A 68 -5.46 -12.54 -4.95
CA ALA A 68 -6.03 -13.88 -5.03
C ALA A 68 -7.12 -14.02 -6.11
N GLU A 69 -7.62 -12.93 -6.68
CA GLU A 69 -8.55 -12.98 -7.81
C GLU A 69 -7.83 -13.50 -9.07
N THR A 70 -8.60 -14.12 -9.97
CA THR A 70 -8.10 -14.66 -11.23
C THR A 70 -8.42 -13.76 -12.41
N ALA A 71 -7.46 -13.62 -13.33
CA ALA A 71 -7.67 -12.83 -14.55
C ALA A 71 -8.74 -13.48 -15.43
N THR A 72 -9.69 -12.68 -15.91
CA THR A 72 -10.83 -13.11 -16.74
C THR A 72 -10.48 -13.25 -18.21
N ALA A 73 -9.39 -12.60 -18.65
CA ALA A 73 -8.92 -12.58 -20.04
C ALA A 73 -7.40 -12.33 -20.09
N GLY A 74 -6.83 -12.30 -21.31
CA GLY A 74 -5.41 -12.00 -21.55
C GLY A 74 -4.48 -13.20 -21.39
N GLU A 75 -3.17 -12.94 -21.42
CA GLU A 75 -2.12 -13.97 -21.38
C GLU A 75 -2.17 -14.85 -20.11
N TRP A 76 -2.66 -14.29 -19.01
CA TRP A 76 -2.72 -14.95 -17.71
C TRP A 76 -4.14 -15.36 -17.30
N GLN A 77 -5.05 -15.49 -18.27
CA GLN A 77 -6.43 -15.92 -18.02
C GLN A 77 -6.47 -17.22 -17.21
N GLY A 78 -7.27 -17.24 -16.15
CA GLY A 78 -7.42 -18.38 -15.25
C GLY A 78 -6.32 -18.54 -14.18
N LYS A 79 -5.27 -17.72 -14.21
CA LYS A 79 -4.27 -17.63 -13.13
C LYS A 79 -4.61 -16.50 -12.18
N THR A 80 -4.17 -16.63 -10.93
CA THR A 80 -4.30 -15.56 -9.95
C THR A 80 -3.38 -14.39 -10.30
N LEU A 81 -3.74 -13.18 -9.88
CA LEU A 81 -2.88 -12.00 -10.08
C LEU A 81 -1.56 -12.13 -9.32
N ARG A 82 -1.52 -12.88 -8.22
CA ARG A 82 -0.27 -13.25 -7.53
C ARG A 82 0.63 -14.12 -8.39
N GLU A 83 0.10 -15.18 -9.00
CA GLU A 83 0.87 -16.04 -9.91
C GLU A 83 1.32 -15.26 -11.16
N GLN A 84 0.47 -14.37 -11.66
CA GLN A 84 0.82 -13.45 -12.73
C GLN A 84 2.01 -12.56 -12.33
N ALA A 85 2.01 -11.98 -11.13
CA ALA A 85 3.13 -11.17 -10.66
C ALA A 85 4.43 -11.99 -10.62
N GLN A 86 4.40 -13.20 -10.05
CA GLN A 86 5.56 -14.10 -10.03
C GLN A 86 6.04 -14.46 -11.44
N ALA A 87 5.13 -14.82 -12.34
CA ALA A 87 5.44 -15.17 -13.72
C ALA A 87 6.06 -13.99 -14.49
N ARG A 88 5.74 -12.76 -14.11
CA ARG A 88 6.30 -11.52 -14.70
C ARG A 88 7.62 -11.08 -14.06
N GLY A 89 8.18 -11.86 -13.14
CA GLY A 89 9.47 -11.59 -12.50
C GLY A 89 9.41 -10.66 -11.30
N TYR A 90 8.24 -10.44 -10.70
CA TYR A 90 8.15 -9.67 -9.45
C TYR A 90 8.71 -10.45 -8.26
N GLN A 91 9.45 -9.74 -7.41
CA GLN A 91 9.89 -10.21 -6.11
C GLN A 91 8.75 -9.93 -5.11
N LEU A 92 8.08 -10.97 -4.65
CA LEU A 92 7.01 -10.84 -3.67
C LEU A 92 7.54 -10.97 -2.24
N VAL A 93 7.28 -9.96 -1.42
CA VAL A 93 7.61 -9.95 0.02
C VAL A 93 6.35 -9.67 0.83
N ASN A 94 6.28 -10.20 2.04
CA ASN A 94 5.07 -10.12 2.88
C ASN A 94 5.35 -9.81 4.35
N ASP A 95 6.60 -9.63 4.75
CA ASP A 95 7.00 -9.24 6.10
C ASP A 95 8.27 -8.36 6.08
N ALA A 96 8.61 -7.80 7.23
CA ALA A 96 9.78 -6.93 7.39
C ALA A 96 11.10 -7.66 7.12
N ALA A 97 11.19 -8.96 7.44
CA ALA A 97 12.40 -9.75 7.26
C ALA A 97 12.69 -10.00 5.77
N SER A 98 11.68 -10.42 5.01
CA SER A 98 11.73 -10.59 3.56
C SER A 98 11.92 -9.27 2.83
N LEU A 99 11.35 -8.16 3.32
CA LEU A 99 11.63 -6.83 2.77
C LEU A 99 13.11 -6.45 2.94
N ASN A 100 13.67 -6.68 4.12
CA ASN A 100 15.07 -6.31 4.41
C ASN A 100 16.09 -7.14 3.62
N SER A 101 15.76 -8.39 3.26
CA SER A 101 16.66 -9.25 2.48
C SER A 101 16.76 -8.85 1.00
N VAL A 102 15.88 -7.97 0.51
CA VAL A 102 15.93 -7.47 -0.86
C VAL A 102 17.12 -6.54 -1.05
N THR A 103 17.96 -6.82 -2.03
CA THR A 103 19.17 -6.04 -2.32
C THR A 103 19.08 -5.26 -3.63
N GLU A 104 18.18 -5.64 -4.53
CA GLU A 104 17.95 -4.97 -5.81
C GLU A 104 16.46 -4.90 -6.12
N ALA A 105 16.04 -3.78 -6.70
CA ALA A 105 14.72 -3.60 -7.27
C ALA A 105 14.85 -2.72 -8.53
N ASN A 106 14.47 -3.28 -9.67
CA ASN A 106 14.59 -2.66 -10.99
C ASN A 106 13.57 -3.26 -11.95
N GLN A 107 13.54 -2.80 -13.20
CA GLN A 107 12.61 -3.30 -14.21
C GLN A 107 12.73 -4.80 -14.50
N GLN A 108 13.90 -5.41 -14.28
CA GLN A 108 14.08 -6.86 -14.44
C GLN A 108 13.50 -7.63 -13.25
N LYS A 109 13.70 -7.10 -12.03
CA LYS A 109 13.24 -7.67 -10.76
C LYS A 109 12.48 -6.65 -9.92
N PRO A 110 11.25 -6.25 -10.33
CA PRO A 110 10.48 -5.27 -9.58
C PRO A 110 10.04 -5.85 -8.24
N LEU A 111 10.08 -5.04 -7.19
CA LEU A 111 9.68 -5.41 -5.84
C LEU A 111 8.20 -5.09 -5.60
N LEU A 112 7.44 -6.10 -5.17
CA LEU A 112 6.06 -5.95 -4.75
C LEU A 112 5.86 -6.50 -3.32
N GLY A 113 5.71 -5.57 -2.37
CA GLY A 113 5.47 -5.87 -0.96
C GLY A 113 3.98 -5.83 -0.62
N LEU A 114 3.46 -6.95 -0.10
CA LEU A 114 2.07 -7.13 0.30
C LEU A 114 1.99 -7.58 1.76
N PHE A 115 1.91 -6.61 2.68
CA PHE A 115 2.08 -6.84 4.13
C PHE A 115 0.79 -7.09 4.91
N ALA A 116 -0.37 -6.95 4.25
CA ALA A 116 -1.68 -7.20 4.84
C ALA A 116 -2.69 -7.62 3.77
N ASP A 117 -3.71 -8.40 4.17
CA ASP A 117 -4.81 -8.77 3.28
C ASP A 117 -5.59 -7.56 2.79
N GLY A 118 -5.81 -6.60 3.69
CA GLY A 118 -6.41 -5.30 3.44
C GLY A 118 -5.43 -4.17 3.77
N ASN A 119 -5.91 -3.15 4.50
CA ASN A 119 -5.06 -2.08 5.01
C ASN A 119 -4.11 -2.60 6.10
N MET A 120 -2.93 -2.00 6.23
CA MET A 120 -1.99 -2.34 7.28
C MET A 120 -2.54 -1.91 8.65
N PRO A 121 -2.24 -2.65 9.73
CA PRO A 121 -2.70 -2.32 11.08
C PRO A 121 -2.11 -0.99 11.59
N VAL A 122 -2.95 -0.18 12.22
CA VAL A 122 -2.56 1.11 12.80
C VAL A 122 -1.55 0.96 13.94
N ARG A 123 -0.73 1.99 14.16
CA ARG A 123 0.31 2.08 15.20
C ARG A 123 -0.27 2.02 16.60
N TRP A 124 -1.30 2.81 16.87
CA TRP A 124 -1.84 3.02 18.22
C TRP A 124 -3.31 2.64 18.33
N LEU A 125 -3.70 2.21 19.52
CA LEU A 125 -5.05 1.86 19.90
C LEU A 125 -5.59 2.87 20.92
N GLY A 126 -6.88 3.14 20.79
CA GLY A 126 -7.66 3.88 21.78
C GLY A 126 -9.15 3.77 21.48
N PRO A 127 -10.01 4.13 22.45
CA PRO A 127 -11.46 4.13 22.26
C PRO A 127 -11.89 5.15 21.22
N LYS A 128 -12.97 4.82 20.51
CA LYS A 128 -13.68 5.76 19.63
C LYS A 128 -14.28 6.89 20.46
N ALA A 129 -14.25 8.10 19.92
CA ALA A 129 -14.91 9.26 20.52
C ALA A 129 -16.42 9.03 20.63
N THR A 130 -17.03 9.51 21.72
CA THR A 130 -18.47 9.42 21.95
C THR A 130 -19.05 10.77 22.32
N TYR A 131 -20.36 10.94 22.13
CA TYR A 131 -21.08 12.12 22.58
C TYR A 131 -20.80 12.39 24.06
N HIS A 132 -20.45 13.64 24.40
CA HIS A 132 -20.02 14.08 25.74
C HIS A 132 -18.85 13.27 26.36
N GLY A 133 -18.08 12.54 25.55
CA GLY A 133 -17.00 11.69 26.05
C GLY A 133 -15.90 12.44 26.79
N ASN A 134 -15.73 13.74 26.57
CA ASN A 134 -14.77 14.56 27.30
C ASN A 134 -15.23 14.95 28.72
N ILE A 135 -16.52 14.79 29.04
CA ILE A 135 -17.11 15.09 30.36
C ILE A 135 -17.42 13.77 31.09
N ASP A 136 -18.04 12.83 30.37
CA ASP A 136 -18.65 11.64 30.97
C ASP A 136 -17.68 10.45 31.07
N LYS A 137 -16.50 10.54 30.44
CA LYS A 137 -15.49 9.46 30.43
C LYS A 137 -14.13 9.98 30.89
N PRO A 138 -13.29 9.12 31.47
CA PRO A 138 -11.94 9.51 31.84
C PRO A 138 -11.12 9.88 30.60
N ALA A 139 -10.12 10.74 30.81
CA ALA A 139 -9.13 11.06 29.81
C ALA A 139 -8.41 9.78 29.34
N VAL A 140 -8.09 9.74 28.04
CA VAL A 140 -7.51 8.59 27.38
C VAL A 140 -6.02 8.81 27.17
N THR A 141 -5.23 7.77 27.45
CA THR A 141 -3.83 7.68 27.01
C THR A 141 -3.75 6.64 25.89
N CYS A 142 -3.18 7.01 24.75
CA CYS A 142 -3.05 6.11 23.62
C CYS A 142 -1.96 5.07 23.88
N THR A 143 -2.16 3.84 23.41
CA THR A 143 -1.21 2.74 23.62
C THR A 143 -0.81 2.11 22.29
N PRO A 144 0.38 1.47 22.20
CA PRO A 144 0.75 0.67 21.05
C PRO A 144 -0.32 -0.40 20.75
N ASN A 145 -0.64 -0.58 19.47
CA ASN A 145 -1.65 -1.54 19.05
C ASN A 145 -1.10 -2.98 19.13
N PRO A 146 -1.62 -3.85 20.02
CA PRO A 146 -1.14 -5.23 20.13
C PRO A 146 -1.50 -6.10 18.92
N GLN A 147 -2.43 -5.64 18.06
CA GLN A 147 -2.81 -6.34 16.83
C GLN A 147 -1.83 -6.09 15.68
N ARG A 148 -0.93 -5.11 15.83
CA ARG A 148 0.15 -4.88 14.87
C ARG A 148 1.32 -5.78 15.25
N ASN A 149 1.50 -6.87 14.50
CA ASN A 149 2.65 -7.75 14.66
C ASN A 149 3.94 -7.03 14.22
N ASP A 150 5.05 -7.29 14.92
CA ASP A 150 6.39 -6.77 14.60
C ASP A 150 6.89 -7.24 13.23
N SER A 151 6.28 -8.28 12.66
CA SER A 151 6.56 -8.72 11.29
C SER A 151 6.06 -7.74 10.22
N VAL A 152 5.15 -6.83 10.55
CA VAL A 152 4.62 -5.84 9.60
C VAL A 152 5.52 -4.61 9.62
N PRO A 153 6.15 -4.24 8.48
CA PRO A 153 7.06 -3.10 8.45
C PRO A 153 6.34 -1.78 8.78
N THR A 154 7.08 -0.83 9.36
CA THR A 154 6.60 0.55 9.54
C THR A 154 6.66 1.35 8.26
N LEU A 155 5.93 2.48 8.21
CA LEU A 155 6.00 3.35 7.04
C LEU A 155 7.41 3.91 6.85
N ALA A 156 8.10 4.22 7.95
CA ALA A 156 9.51 4.61 7.94
C ALA A 156 10.41 3.50 7.39
N GLN A 157 10.25 2.24 7.82
CA GLN A 157 11.03 1.11 7.31
C GLN A 157 10.78 0.85 5.81
N MET A 158 9.53 0.96 5.34
CA MET A 158 9.22 0.87 3.91
C MET A 158 9.89 2.01 3.13
N THR A 159 9.82 3.23 3.66
CA THR A 159 10.43 4.42 3.05
C THR A 159 11.95 4.29 2.97
N ASP A 160 12.61 3.89 4.06
CA ASP A 160 14.05 3.66 4.11
C ASP A 160 14.47 2.66 3.04
N LYS A 161 13.78 1.51 2.96
CA LYS A 161 14.10 0.48 1.98
C LYS A 161 13.85 0.94 0.54
N ALA A 162 12.76 1.67 0.30
CA ALA A 162 12.48 2.22 -1.02
C ALA A 162 13.55 3.22 -1.45
N ILE A 163 13.98 4.13 -0.58
CA ILE A 163 15.07 5.07 -0.86
C ILE A 163 16.38 4.32 -1.13
N GLU A 164 16.73 3.33 -0.30
CA GLU A 164 17.94 2.51 -0.49
C GLU A 164 17.97 1.83 -1.87
N LEU A 165 16.84 1.29 -2.33
CA LEU A 165 16.75 0.58 -3.59
C LEU A 165 16.69 1.53 -4.80
N LEU A 166 15.92 2.61 -4.69
CA LEU A 166 15.68 3.56 -5.80
C LEU A 166 16.85 4.54 -6.02
N SER A 167 17.58 4.91 -4.95
CA SER A 167 18.75 5.80 -5.03
C SER A 167 19.91 5.23 -5.85
N LYS A 168 19.90 3.91 -6.14
CA LYS A 168 20.88 3.24 -6.99
C LYS A 168 20.79 3.66 -8.46
N ASN A 169 19.71 4.32 -8.87
CA ASN A 169 19.55 4.83 -10.22
C ASN A 169 20.16 6.24 -10.36
N GLU A 170 21.27 6.33 -11.11
CA GLU A 170 22.00 7.58 -11.39
C GLU A 170 21.15 8.67 -12.08
N LYS A 171 20.03 8.31 -12.72
CA LYS A 171 19.10 9.29 -13.33
C LYS A 171 18.12 9.88 -12.31
N GLY A 172 18.19 9.46 -11.06
CA GLY A 172 17.26 9.81 -10.01
C GLY A 172 16.04 8.89 -9.98
N PHE A 173 15.13 9.18 -9.05
CA PHE A 173 13.91 8.41 -8.84
C PHE A 173 12.75 9.32 -8.42
N PHE A 174 11.53 8.78 -8.56
CA PHE A 174 10.33 9.36 -7.99
C PHE A 174 9.74 8.39 -6.98
N LEU A 175 9.46 8.87 -5.78
CA LEU A 175 8.87 8.07 -4.71
C LEU A 175 7.69 8.83 -4.09
N GLN A 176 6.53 8.17 -4.03
CA GLN A 176 5.37 8.63 -3.27
C GLN A 176 5.21 7.74 -2.04
N VAL A 177 5.13 8.36 -0.86
CA VAL A 177 4.90 7.70 0.43
C VAL A 177 3.59 8.22 1.04
N GLU A 178 2.74 7.34 1.52
CA GLU A 178 1.42 7.70 2.05
C GLU A 178 1.12 7.07 3.42
N GLY A 179 0.85 7.91 4.43
CA GLY A 179 0.23 7.53 5.70
C GLY A 179 -1.30 7.50 5.59
N ALA A 180 -1.84 6.40 5.06
CA ALA A 180 -3.23 6.36 4.60
C ALA A 180 -4.27 6.25 5.72
N SER A 181 -3.92 5.63 6.84
CA SER A 181 -4.88 5.39 7.93
C SER A 181 -5.14 6.63 8.81
N ILE A 182 -4.47 7.77 8.59
CA ILE A 182 -4.83 9.05 9.23
C ILE A 182 -6.29 9.39 8.89
N ASP A 183 -6.63 9.40 7.59
CA ASP A 183 -7.98 9.64 7.08
C ASP A 183 -8.99 8.58 7.57
N LYS A 184 -8.58 7.31 7.55
CA LYS A 184 -9.46 6.20 7.96
C LYS A 184 -9.83 6.29 9.45
N GLN A 185 -8.87 6.65 10.30
CA GLN A 185 -9.10 6.78 11.73
C GLN A 185 -9.86 8.07 12.07
N ASP A 186 -9.70 9.14 11.28
CA ASP A 186 -10.53 10.34 11.35
C ASP A 186 -11.99 10.01 11.01
N HIS A 187 -12.22 9.30 9.90
CA HIS A 187 -13.54 8.75 9.54
C HIS A 187 -14.15 7.85 10.63
N ALA A 188 -13.31 7.09 11.36
CA ALA A 188 -13.74 6.26 12.47
C ALA A 188 -14.01 7.05 13.76
N ALA A 189 -13.73 8.36 13.79
CA ALA A 189 -13.71 9.22 14.97
C ALA A 189 -12.85 8.61 16.10
N ASN A 190 -11.66 8.10 15.75
CA ASN A 190 -10.72 7.49 16.69
C ASN A 190 -9.44 8.34 16.79
N PRO A 191 -9.33 9.22 17.81
CA PRO A 191 -8.21 10.14 17.95
C PRO A 191 -6.87 9.43 18.12
N CYS A 192 -6.80 8.37 18.94
CA CYS A 192 -5.54 7.67 19.19
C CYS A 192 -4.98 7.01 17.94
N GLY A 193 -5.85 6.38 17.14
CA GLY A 193 -5.45 5.85 15.85
C GLY A 193 -4.96 6.96 14.91
N GLN A 194 -5.72 8.04 14.76
CA GLN A 194 -5.39 9.14 13.86
C GLN A 194 -4.04 9.81 14.24
N ILE A 195 -3.83 10.11 15.51
CA ILE A 195 -2.60 10.71 16.02
C ILE A 195 -1.43 9.74 15.82
N GLY A 196 -1.61 8.46 16.16
CA GLY A 196 -0.58 7.44 15.98
C GLY A 196 -0.14 7.27 14.52
N GLU A 197 -1.07 7.33 13.57
CA GLU A 197 -0.74 7.28 12.13
C GLU A 197 -0.07 8.57 11.64
N THR A 198 -0.37 9.71 12.25
CA THR A 198 0.32 10.98 11.95
C THR A 198 1.77 10.92 12.44
N VAL A 199 2.01 10.30 13.59
CA VAL A 199 3.36 10.03 14.09
C VAL A 199 4.10 9.03 13.18
N ASP A 200 3.44 7.99 12.68
CA ASP A 200 4.03 7.05 11.69
C ASP A 200 4.52 7.78 10.43
N LEU A 201 3.72 8.74 9.95
CA LEU A 201 4.08 9.56 8.78
C LEU A 201 5.23 10.51 9.08
N ASP A 202 5.25 11.15 10.26
CA ASP A 202 6.36 12.01 10.66
C ASP A 202 7.69 11.25 10.69
N GLU A 203 7.71 10.03 11.23
CA GLU A 203 8.91 9.16 11.21
C GLU A 203 9.40 8.89 9.78
N ALA A 204 8.48 8.65 8.84
CA ALA A 204 8.83 8.45 7.43
C ALA A 204 9.35 9.74 6.75
N VAL A 205 8.78 10.90 7.10
CA VAL A 205 9.24 12.20 6.61
C VAL A 205 10.64 12.51 7.13
N GLN A 206 10.95 12.18 8.39
CA GLN A 206 12.30 12.33 8.95
C GLN A 206 13.34 11.57 8.12
N ARG A 207 13.04 10.30 7.79
CA ARG A 207 13.91 9.47 6.91
C ARG A 207 14.12 10.08 5.53
N ALA A 208 13.03 10.57 4.91
CA ALA A 208 13.12 11.23 3.61
C ALA A 208 13.94 12.53 3.66
N LEU A 209 13.79 13.33 4.72
CA LEU A 209 14.56 14.57 4.92
C LEU A 209 16.04 14.30 5.22
N GLU A 210 16.36 13.24 5.96
CA GLU A 210 17.74 12.83 6.21
C GLU A 210 18.46 12.46 4.91
N PHE A 211 17.80 11.70 4.03
CA PHE A 211 18.31 11.42 2.68
C PHE A 211 18.44 12.71 1.85
N ALA A 212 17.38 13.53 1.80
CA ALA A 212 17.39 14.75 0.99
C ALA A 212 18.46 15.76 1.41
N LYS A 213 18.82 15.84 2.70
CA LYS A 213 19.92 16.72 3.17
C LYS A 213 21.31 16.20 2.83
N LYS A 214 21.45 14.88 2.68
CA LYS A 214 22.74 14.23 2.44
C LYS A 214 23.05 14.16 0.95
N ASP A 215 22.04 13.85 0.14
CA ASP A 215 22.18 13.45 -1.26
C ASP A 215 21.34 14.30 -2.23
N GLY A 216 20.59 15.30 -1.74
CA GLY A 216 19.79 16.26 -2.53
C GLY A 216 20.42 17.64 -2.64
#